data_AF-A0A642C2J1-F1
#
_entry.id   AF-A0A642C2J1-F1
#
_cell.length_a   1.000
_cell.length_b   1.000
_cell.length_c   1.000
_cell.angle_alpha   90.00
_cell.angle_beta   90.00
_cell.angle_gamma   90.00
#
_symmetry.space_group_name_H-M   'P 1'
#
loop_
_entity.id
_entity.type
_entity.pdbx_description
1 polymer ?
#
loop_
_entity_poly.entity_id
_entity_poly.type
_entity_poly.pdbx_seq_one_letter_code
_entity_poly.pdbx_strand_id
1 'polypeptide(L)'
;MRNSKVTSMLVVLMFLLVTGIQAQTVTPSKKYITKELNNVSNFSSISVLGSPDVEYRQSNGSKTTVSIYGSDNLVDLLEVSTVNGVLQVNIKKGVKILSGE
;
A
#
# COMPACT_ATOMS: atom_id res chain seq x y z
N MET A 1 -33.21 -28.41 24.65
CA MET A 1 -32.14 -27.43 25.00
C MET A 1 -30.83 -27.60 24.22
N ARG A 2 -30.44 -28.78 23.75
CA ARG A 2 -29.14 -29.00 23.06
C ARG A 2 -29.05 -28.35 21.67
N ASN A 3 -30.14 -28.34 20.89
CA ASN A 3 -30.12 -27.82 19.51
C ASN A 3 -30.14 -26.28 19.45
N SER A 4 -30.84 -25.60 20.38
CA SER A 4 -30.88 -24.13 20.44
C SER A 4 -29.51 -23.49 20.72
N LYS A 5 -28.66 -24.16 21.51
CA LYS A 5 -27.28 -23.69 21.75
C LYS A 5 -26.40 -23.81 20.50
N VAL A 6 -26.59 -24.87 19.70
CA VAL A 6 -25.87 -25.06 18.42
C VAL A 6 -26.31 -24.03 17.40
N THR A 7 -27.63 -23.79 17.28
CA THR A 7 -28.16 -22.76 16.37
C THR A 7 -27.70 -21.35 16.78
N SER A 8 -27.69 -21.04 18.08
CA SER A 8 -27.18 -19.76 18.60
C SER A 8 -25.68 -19.58 18.32
N MET A 9 -24.87 -20.63 18.52
CA MET A 9 -23.45 -20.60 18.21
C MET A 9 -23.17 -20.43 16.70
N LEU A 10 -24.00 -21.02 15.84
CA LEU A 10 -23.89 -20.87 14.38
C LEU A 10 -24.22 -19.43 13.93
N VAL A 11 -25.21 -18.80 14.56
CA VAL A 11 -25.55 -17.39 14.30
C VAL A 11 -24.43 -16.45 14.74
N VAL A 12 -23.83 -16.67 15.91
CA VAL A 12 -22.66 -15.89 16.38
C VAL A 12 -21.45 -16.08 15.44
N LEU A 13 -21.20 -17.31 14.98
CA LEU A 13 -20.13 -17.58 14.01
C LEU A 13 -20.38 -16.89 12.67
N MET A 14 -21.62 -16.87 12.18
CA MET A 14 -21.98 -16.14 10.97
C MET A 14 -21.85 -14.62 11.14
N PHE A 15 -22.16 -14.06 12.32
CA PHE A 15 -21.92 -12.65 12.60
C PHE A 15 -20.42 -12.28 12.62
N LEU A 16 -19.56 -13.16 13.14
CA LEU A 16 -18.10 -12.97 13.14
C LEU A 16 -17.49 -13.03 11.74
N LEU A 17 -18.09 -13.78 10.82
CA LEU A 17 -17.66 -13.86 9.41
C LEU A 17 -18.07 -12.61 8.59
N VAL A 18 -18.99 -11.78 9.11
CA VAL A 18 -19.57 -10.63 8.41
C VAL A 18 -18.93 -9.30 8.83
N THR A 19 -17.91 -9.30 9.69
CA THR A 19 -17.09 -8.09 9.90
C THR A 19 -16.27 -7.82 8.64
N GLY A 20 -16.91 -7.13 7.70
CA GLY A 20 -16.34 -6.76 6.41
C GLY A 20 -15.10 -5.91 6.62
N ILE A 21 -14.02 -6.26 5.92
CA ILE A 21 -12.83 -5.42 5.79
C ILE A 21 -13.26 -4.19 4.98
N GLN A 22 -13.74 -3.16 5.67
CA GLN A 22 -14.03 -1.85 5.07
C GLN A 22 -12.69 -1.25 4.64
N ALA A 23 -12.56 -0.87 3.37
CA ALA A 23 -11.37 -0.19 2.91
C ALA A 23 -11.30 1.22 3.53
N GLN A 24 -10.18 1.53 4.19
CA GLN A 24 -9.90 2.85 4.71
C GLN A 24 -9.80 3.83 3.53
N THR A 25 -10.65 4.85 3.55
CA THR A 25 -10.60 5.92 2.55
C THR A 25 -9.73 7.05 3.07
N VAL A 26 -8.75 7.48 2.28
CA VAL A 26 -7.78 8.51 2.67
C VAL A 26 -7.76 9.66 1.67
N THR A 27 -7.95 10.88 2.16
CA THR A 27 -7.83 12.12 1.39
C THR A 27 -6.41 12.68 1.54
N PRO A 28 -5.75 13.16 0.48
CA PRO A 28 -4.43 13.77 0.57
C PRO A 28 -4.41 14.99 1.51
N SER A 29 -3.36 15.13 2.33
CA SER A 29 -3.18 16.27 3.22
C SER A 29 -2.81 17.58 2.51
N LYS A 30 -2.36 17.48 1.25
CA LYS A 30 -1.75 18.57 0.45
C LYS A 30 -0.41 19.09 1.00
N LYS A 31 0.13 18.48 2.05
CA LYS A 31 1.47 18.78 2.56
C LYS A 31 2.47 17.84 1.90
N TYR A 32 3.20 18.34 0.93
CA TYR A 32 4.12 17.54 0.14
C TYR A 32 5.48 17.34 0.83
N ILE A 33 5.98 16.11 0.77
CA ILE A 33 7.29 15.72 1.27
C ILE A 33 8.02 14.86 0.23
N THR A 34 9.34 14.79 0.36
CA THR A 34 10.18 13.80 -0.33
C THR A 34 10.71 12.82 0.70
N LYS A 35 10.45 11.52 0.51
CA LYS A 35 10.95 10.44 1.37
C LYS A 35 11.95 9.59 0.59
N GLU A 36 13.21 9.66 0.96
CA GLU A 36 14.23 8.71 0.47
C GLU A 36 14.02 7.36 1.15
N LEU A 37 14.04 6.29 0.35
CA LEU A 37 13.88 4.93 0.85
C LEU A 37 15.22 4.35 1.26
N ASN A 38 15.34 3.99 2.53
CA ASN A 38 16.48 3.25 3.04
C ASN A 38 16.38 1.78 2.61
N ASN A 39 17.48 1.19 2.15
CA ASN A 39 17.63 -0.25 1.83
C ASN A 39 16.90 -0.75 0.58
N VAL A 40 16.82 0.07 -0.47
CA VAL A 40 16.37 -0.42 -1.78
C VAL A 40 17.49 -1.18 -2.47
N SER A 41 17.23 -2.45 -2.82
CA SER A 41 18.17 -3.25 -3.61
C SER A 41 18.17 -2.82 -5.07
N ASN A 42 19.21 -3.18 -5.80
CA ASN A 42 19.26 -2.93 -7.25
C ASN A 42 18.09 -3.62 -7.96
N PHE A 43 17.53 -2.95 -8.96
CA PHE A 43 16.43 -3.44 -9.78
C PHE A 43 16.69 -3.18 -11.26
N SER A 44 16.02 -3.94 -12.11
CA SER A 44 16.08 -3.86 -13.58
C SER A 44 14.72 -3.56 -14.21
N SER A 45 13.66 -3.48 -13.40
CA SER A 45 12.30 -3.17 -13.84
C SER A 45 11.56 -2.42 -12.74
N ILE A 46 10.59 -1.61 -13.13
CA ILE A 46 9.74 -0.83 -12.23
C ILE A 46 8.29 -1.23 -12.50
N SER A 47 7.56 -1.59 -11.46
CA SER A 47 6.12 -1.89 -11.51
C SER A 47 5.42 -0.99 -10.52
N VAL A 48 4.46 -0.20 -11.00
CA VAL A 48 3.75 0.76 -10.18
C VAL A 48 2.25 0.55 -10.28
N LEU A 49 1.58 0.54 -9.13
CA LEU A 49 0.13 0.52 -9.04
C LEU A 49 -0.43 1.95 -8.95
N GLY A 50 -1.42 2.26 -9.77
CA GLY A 50 -2.09 3.57 -9.79
C GLY A 50 -1.55 4.50 -10.87
N SER A 51 -1.68 5.81 -10.65
CA SER A 51 -1.39 6.84 -11.64
C SER A 51 -0.29 7.83 -11.22
N PRO A 52 0.87 7.42 -10.67
CA PRO A 52 1.93 8.35 -10.36
C PRO A 52 2.81 8.67 -11.57
N ASP A 53 3.47 9.81 -11.52
CA ASP A 53 4.61 10.10 -12.39
C ASP A 53 5.84 9.30 -11.95
N VAL A 54 6.59 8.78 -12.91
CA VAL A 54 7.82 8.01 -12.66
C VAL A 54 8.99 8.67 -13.38
N GLU A 55 9.91 9.24 -12.62
CA GLU A 55 11.19 9.73 -13.13
C GLU A 55 12.26 8.64 -12.94
N TYR A 56 12.89 8.23 -14.04
CA TYR A 56 13.95 7.22 -14.04
C TYR A 56 15.23 7.77 -14.66
N ARG A 57 16.35 7.50 -14.00
CA ARG A 57 17.69 7.77 -14.52
C ARG A 57 18.59 6.58 -14.26
N GLN A 58 19.14 6.00 -15.32
CA GLN A 58 20.20 4.99 -15.20
C GLN A 58 21.49 5.66 -14.73
N SER A 59 21.99 5.28 -13.54
CA SER A 59 23.27 5.76 -13.02
C SER A 59 24.41 4.82 -13.40
N ASN A 60 25.59 5.39 -13.67
CA ASN A 60 26.83 4.61 -13.88
C ASN A 60 27.48 4.12 -12.57
N GLY A 61 26.96 4.54 -11.41
CA GLY A 61 27.42 4.13 -10.09
C GLY A 61 26.67 2.91 -9.55
N SER A 62 27.21 2.30 -8.50
CA SER A 62 26.63 1.13 -7.82
C SER A 62 25.52 1.47 -6.81
N LYS A 63 25.27 2.77 -6.55
CA LYS A 63 24.25 3.21 -5.58
C LYS A 63 22.91 3.38 -6.27
N THR A 64 21.95 2.52 -5.91
CA THR A 64 20.54 2.71 -6.22
C THR A 64 19.92 3.68 -5.21
N THR A 65 19.21 4.69 -5.69
CA THR A 65 18.46 5.64 -4.88
C THR A 65 17.01 5.68 -5.35
N VAL A 66 16.07 5.59 -4.43
CA VAL A 66 14.64 5.75 -4.71
C VAL A 66 14.06 6.74 -3.71
N SER A 67 13.35 7.73 -4.23
CA SER A 67 12.66 8.72 -3.43
C SER A 67 11.22 8.82 -3.89
N ILE A 68 10.31 9.02 -2.94
CA ILE A 68 8.89 9.21 -3.21
C ILE A 68 8.55 10.66 -2.87
N TYR A 69 7.94 11.37 -3.82
CA TYR A 69 7.37 12.69 -3.59
C TYR A 69 5.85 12.61 -3.54
N GLY A 70 5.22 13.23 -2.54
CA GLY A 70 3.76 13.20 -2.40
C GLY A 70 3.28 13.78 -1.07
N SER A 71 1.96 13.81 -0.87
CA SER A 71 1.36 14.21 0.41
C SER A 71 1.86 13.29 1.54
N ASP A 72 2.26 13.87 2.66
CA ASP A 72 2.90 13.14 3.77
C ASP A 72 2.08 11.93 4.26
N ASN A 73 0.77 12.10 4.40
CA ASN A 73 -0.14 11.05 4.83
C ASN A 73 -0.35 9.93 3.79
N LEU A 74 0.00 10.16 2.52
CA LEU A 74 -0.08 9.14 1.46
C LEU A 74 1.24 8.40 1.27
N VAL A 75 2.37 9.09 1.41
CA VAL A 75 3.70 8.50 1.27
C VAL A 75 3.90 7.33 2.23
N ASP A 76 3.34 7.41 3.44
CA ASP A 76 3.39 6.32 4.43
C ASP A 76 2.43 5.16 4.16
N LEU A 77 1.54 5.30 3.18
CA LEU A 77 0.60 4.27 2.74
C LEU A 77 1.10 3.50 1.52
N LEU A 78 2.24 3.91 0.94
CA LEU A 78 2.89 3.18 -0.13
C LEU A 78 3.75 2.05 0.44
N GLU A 79 3.66 0.89 -0.21
CA GLU A 79 4.54 -0.24 0.01
C GLU A 79 5.53 -0.29 -1.15
N VAL A 80 6.79 0.05 -0.88
CA VAL A 80 7.85 0.01 -1.88
C VAL A 80 8.89 -1.01 -1.49
N SER A 81 9.14 -1.96 -2.38
CA SER A 81 10.10 -3.04 -2.17
C SER A 81 10.70 -3.52 -3.48
N THR A 82 11.86 -4.17 -3.41
CA THR A 82 12.45 -4.84 -4.57
C THR A 82 12.27 -6.34 -4.41
N VAL A 83 11.61 -6.98 -5.36
CA VAL A 83 11.37 -8.43 -5.37
C VAL A 83 11.78 -8.96 -6.73
N ASN A 84 12.69 -9.94 -6.75
CA ASN A 84 13.21 -10.57 -7.98
C ASN A 84 13.71 -9.56 -9.03
N GLY A 85 14.38 -8.49 -8.57
CA GLY A 85 14.90 -7.43 -9.45
C GLY A 85 13.85 -6.45 -9.99
N VAL A 86 12.61 -6.51 -9.50
CA VAL A 86 11.55 -5.53 -9.83
C VAL A 86 11.32 -4.62 -8.63
N LEU A 87 11.46 -3.30 -8.83
CA LEU A 87 11.01 -2.30 -7.87
C LEU A 87 9.49 -2.22 -7.96
N GLN A 88 8.80 -2.72 -6.94
CA GLN A 88 7.36 -2.69 -6.83
C GLN A 88 6.94 -1.52 -5.97
N VAL A 89 6.07 -0.67 -6.50
CA VAL A 89 5.41 0.43 -5.78
C VAL A 89 3.92 0.11 -5.73
N ASN A 90 3.45 -0.25 -4.54
CA ASN A 90 2.06 -0.62 -4.27
C ASN A 90 1.44 0.31 -3.23
N ILE A 91 0.13 0.19 -3.05
CA ILE A 91 -0.63 0.81 -1.96
C ILE A 91 -0.93 -0.27 -0.92
N LYS A 92 -0.80 0.05 0.37
CA LYS A 92 -1.17 -0.85 1.47
C LYS A 92 -2.56 -1.45 1.26
N LYS A 93 -2.69 -2.75 1.52
CA LYS A 93 -3.97 -3.45 1.39
C LYS A 93 -5.05 -2.79 2.26
N GLY A 94 -6.25 -2.69 1.70
CA GLY A 94 -7.38 -2.08 2.40
C GLY A 94 -7.35 -0.55 2.42
N VAL A 95 -6.44 0.11 1.71
CA VAL A 95 -6.45 1.57 1.54
C VAL A 95 -7.03 1.95 0.18
N LYS A 96 -7.95 2.91 0.17
CA LYS A 96 -8.47 3.59 -1.02
C LYS A 96 -8.10 5.07 -0.93
N ILE A 97 -7.27 5.54 -1.85
CA ILE A 97 -6.94 6.96 -1.95
C ILE A 97 -8.02 7.65 -2.78
N LEU A 98 -8.62 8.73 -2.26
CA LEU A 98 -9.51 9.57 -3.06
C LEU A 98 -8.67 10.50 -3.95
N SER A 99 -9.01 10.56 -5.22
CA SER A 99 -8.47 11.57 -6.14
C SER A 99 -8.85 12.97 -5.63
N GLY A 100 -7.87 13.85 -5.52
CA GLY A 100 -8.05 15.17 -4.89
C GLY A 100 -6.93 16.15 -5.21
N GLU A 101 -6.44 16.13 -6.45
CA GLU A 101 -5.78 17.32 -7.00
C GLU A 101 -6.79 18.47 -7.16
#